data_AF-A8MCC9-F1
#
_entry.id   AF-A8MCC9-F1
#
_cell.length_a   1.000
_cell.length_b   1.000
_cell.length_c   1.000
_cell.angle_alpha   90.00
_cell.angle_beta   90.00
_cell.angle_gamma   90.00
#
_symmetry.space_group_name_H-M   'P 1'
#
loop_
_entity.id
_entity.type
_entity.pdbx_description
1 polymer ?
#
loop_
_entity_poly.entity_id
_entity_poly.type
_entity_poly.pdbx_seq_one_letter_code
_entity_poly.pdbx_strand_id
1 'polypeptide(L)' 'MLSMSKAVKARAHTWYTIDMEKGVFRFNKRLCPRCGSVMAYHKEPVPRWHCGKCGYTIFESQAPRQRPSRGR' A
#
# COMPACT_ATOMS: atom_id res chain seq x y z
N MET A 1 5.00 -33.42 2.47
CA MET A 1 3.67 -32.81 2.26
C MET A 1 3.78 -31.32 2.54
N LEU A 2 3.93 -30.47 1.52
CA LEU A 2 3.93 -29.02 1.70
C LEU A 2 2.47 -28.54 1.71
N SER A 3 1.91 -28.32 2.90
CA SER A 3 0.65 -27.57 3.03
C SER A 3 0.96 -26.13 2.64
N MET A 4 0.67 -25.76 1.40
CA MET A 4 0.69 -24.37 0.97
C MET A 4 -0.35 -23.64 1.84
N SER A 5 0.15 -22.86 2.80
CA SER A 5 -0.69 -22.05 3.67
C SER A 5 -1.58 -21.18 2.80
N LYS A 6 -2.90 -21.37 2.94
CA LYS A 6 -3.92 -20.62 2.21
C LYS A 6 -3.65 -19.15 2.49
N ALA A 7 -3.19 -18.40 1.48
CA ALA A 7 -2.85 -17.00 1.63
C ALA A 7 -4.02 -16.27 2.28
N VAL A 8 -3.78 -15.65 3.44
CA VAL A 8 -4.81 -14.90 4.17
C VAL A 8 -5.27 -13.80 3.23
N LYS A 9 -6.48 -13.94 2.69
CA LYS A 9 -7.08 -12.93 1.80
C LYS A 9 -7.11 -11.60 2.55
N ALA A 10 -6.73 -10.52 1.87
CA ALA A 10 -6.87 -9.18 2.41
C ALA A 10 -8.36 -8.92 2.71
N ARG A 11 -8.74 -8.77 3.99
CA ARG A 11 -10.10 -8.46 4.41
C ARG A 11 -10.15 -7.01 4.89
N ALA A 12 -11.20 -6.27 4.53
CA ALA A 12 -11.31 -4.85 4.90
C ALA A 12 -11.28 -4.59 6.41
N HIS A 13 -11.83 -5.50 7.22
CA HIS A 13 -11.86 -5.35 8.67
C HIS A 13 -10.45 -5.34 9.29
N THR A 14 -9.44 -5.94 8.65
CA THR A 14 -8.06 -5.95 9.18
C THR A 14 -7.32 -4.63 8.96
N TRP A 15 -7.97 -3.64 8.35
CA TRP A 15 -7.39 -2.31 8.15
C TRP A 15 -7.46 -1.45 9.40
N TYR A 16 -8.23 -1.85 10.41
CA TYR A 16 -8.38 -1.13 11.65
C TYR A 16 -7.65 -1.85 12.79
N THR A 17 -6.98 -1.08 13.62
CA THR A 17 -6.52 -1.52 14.95
C THR A 17 -7.36 -0.83 15.99
N ILE A 18 -7.83 -1.62 16.95
CA ILE A 18 -8.64 -1.16 18.07
C ILE A 18 -7.83 -1.45 19.33
N ASP A 19 -7.41 -0.40 20.03
CA ASP A 19 -6.86 -0.48 21.38
C ASP A 19 -8.01 -0.13 22.33
N MET A 20 -8.63 -1.17 22.92
CA MET A 20 -9.77 -1.02 23.81
C MET A 20 -9.40 -0.40 25.16
N GLU A 21 -8.16 -0.61 25.62
CA GLU A 21 -7.68 -0.07 26.89
C GLU A 21 -7.49 1.44 26.82
N LYS A 22 -6.99 1.93 25.68
CA LYS A 22 -6.81 3.38 25.44
C LYS A 22 -8.00 4.05 24.75
N GLY A 23 -9.00 3.28 24.30
CA GLY A 23 -10.10 3.78 23.48
C GLY A 23 -9.65 4.34 22.13
N VAL A 24 -8.57 3.80 21.56
CA VAL A 24 -7.96 4.34 20.33
C VAL A 24 -8.33 3.47 19.12
N PHE A 25 -8.92 4.12 18.11
CA PHE A 25 -9.21 3.52 16.81
C PHE A 25 -8.25 4.08 15.76
N ARG A 26 -7.47 3.21 15.10
CA ARG A 26 -6.51 3.62 14.07
C ARG A 26 -6.76 2.90 12.76
N PHE A 27 -6.70 3.66 11.67
CA PHE A 27 -6.71 3.12 10.31
C PHE A 27 -5.27 2.91 9.83
N ASN A 28 -4.94 1.67 9.47
CA ASN A 28 -3.56 1.25 9.18
C ASN A 28 -3.19 1.28 7.69
N LYS A 29 -4.14 1.62 6.80
CA LYS A 29 -3.86 1.71 5.36
C LYS A 29 -3.73 3.17 4.92
N ARG A 30 -3.11 3.37 3.76
CA ARG A 30 -2.96 4.70 3.16
C ARG A 30 -4.26 5.11 2.46
N LEU A 31 -4.73 6.32 2.74
CA LEU A 31 -5.82 6.96 1.99
C LEU A 31 -5.26 7.77 0.83
N CYS A 32 -6.00 7.80 -0.27
CA CYS A 32 -5.66 8.57 -1.45
C CYS A 32 -5.82 10.07 -1.16
N PRO A 33 -4.77 10.89 -1.36
CA PRO A 33 -4.85 12.34 -1.10
C PRO A 33 -5.79 13.07 -2.07
N ARG A 34 -6.14 12.45 -3.21
CA ARG A 34 -7.05 13.05 -4.20
C ARG A 34 -8.54 12.79 -3.92
N CYS A 35 -8.89 11.61 -3.41
CA CYS A 35 -10.29 11.19 -3.33
C CYS A 35 -10.68 10.47 -2.04
N GLY A 36 -9.76 10.35 -1.08
CA GLY A 36 -10.02 9.71 0.22
C GLY A 36 -10.20 8.18 0.18
N SER A 37 -10.06 7.53 -0.97
CA SER A 37 -10.22 6.06 -1.08
C SER A 37 -8.97 5.31 -0.60
N VAL A 38 -9.16 4.08 -0.12
CA VAL A 38 -8.06 3.21 0.34
C VAL A 38 -7.15 2.84 -0.84
N MET A 39 -5.83 2.99 -0.66
CA MET A 39 -4.84 2.67 -1.68
C MET A 39 -4.33 1.22 -1.53
N ALA A 40 -4.14 0.55 -2.66
CA ALA A 40 -3.49 -0.76 -2.73
C ALA A 40 -1.97 -0.59 -2.76
N TYR A 41 -1.25 -1.45 -2.06
CA TYR A 41 0.20 -1.50 -2.12
C TYR A 41 0.65 -2.61 -3.09
N HIS A 42 1.40 -2.24 -4.11
CA HIS A 42 2.01 -3.16 -5.06
C HIS A 42 3.51 -3.19 -4.82
N LYS A 43 4.06 -4.37 -4.47
CA LYS A 43 5.49 -4.56 -4.18
C LYS A 43 6.36 -4.59 -5.44
N GLU A 44 5.82 -5.11 -6.55
CA GLU A 44 6.54 -5.33 -7.80
C GLU A 44 5.84 -4.66 -9.00
N PRO A 45 6.59 -4.32 -10.08
CA PRO A 45 8.05 -4.32 -10.18
C PRO A 45 8.72 -3.19 -9.38
N VAL A 46 7.94 -2.16 -9.02
CA VAL A 46 8.36 -1.06 -8.16
C VAL A 46 7.31 -0.89 -7.05
N PRO A 47 7.74 -0.86 -5.77
CA PRO A 47 6.92 -0.49 -4.62
C PRO A 47 6.14 0.79 -4.87
N ARG A 48 4.82 0.68 -4.90
CA ARG A 48 3.93 1.82 -5.12
C ARG A 48 2.59 1.63 -4.42
N TRP A 49 2.05 2.75 -3.96
CA TRP A 49 0.66 2.86 -3.54
C TRP A 49 -0.16 3.32 -4.74
N HIS A 50 -1.18 2.56 -5.11
CA HIS A 50 -2.08 2.85 -6.21
C HIS A 50 -3.52 2.99 -5.72
N CYS A 51 -4.19 4.08 -6.12
CA CYS A 51 -5.60 4.27 -5.83
C CYS A 51 -6.47 3.62 -6.92
N GLY A 52 -7.23 2.59 -6.56
CA GLY A 52 -8.15 1.91 -7.48
C GLY A 52 -9.36 2.75 -7.91
N LYS A 53 -9.66 3.89 -7.26
CA LYS A 53 -10.78 4.76 -7.62
C LYS A 53 -10.41 5.81 -8.67
N CYS A 54 -9.28 6.50 -8.52
CA CYS A 54 -8.92 7.64 -9.37
C CYS A 54 -7.57 7.50 -10.11
N GLY A 55 -6.88 6.37 -9.94
CA GLY A 55 -5.60 6.08 -10.60
C GLY A 55 -4.38 6.78 -9.99
N TYR A 56 -4.55 7.60 -8.95
CA TYR A 56 -3.42 8.28 -8.30
C TYR A 56 -2.41 7.28 -7.74
N THR A 57 -1.12 7.53 -7.99
CA THR A 57 -0.04 6.61 -7.63
C THR A 57 1.08 7.34 -6.91
N ILE A 58 1.54 6.78 -5.79
CA ILE A 58 2.72 7.25 -5.05
C ILE A 58 3.75 6.13 -5.14
N PHE A 59 4.88 6.39 -5.77
CA PHE A 59 6.02 5.46 -5.75
C PHE A 59 6.77 5.65 -4.45
N GLU A 60 7.06 4.55 -3.75
CA GLU A 60 8.07 4.62 -2.70
C GLU A 60 9.40 4.85 -3.40
N SER A 61 10.12 5.89 -3.00
CA SER A 61 11.43 6.19 -3.56
C SER A 61 12.35 5.01 -3.28
N GLN A 62 12.53 4.12 -4.26
CA GLN A 62 13.78 3.39 -4.33
C GLN A 62 14.85 4.44 -4.58
N ALA A 63 15.97 4.37 -3.82
CA ALA A 63 17.13 5.23 -3.99
C ALA A 63 17.34 5.55 -5.47
N PRO A 64 17.65 6.82 -5.84
CA PRO A 64 17.49 7.33 -7.19
C PRO A 64 18.04 6.31 -8.19
N ARG A 65 17.14 5.69 -8.97
CA ARG A 65 17.55 4.86 -10.10
C ARG A 65 18.41 5.78 -10.95
N GLN A 66 19.70 5.49 -11.03
CA GLN A 66 20.66 6.24 -11.83
C GLN A 66 19.97 6.56 -13.15
N ARG A 67 19.62 7.83 -13.37
CA ARG A 67 19.05 8.25 -14.63
C ARG A 67 20.17 7.98 -15.64
N PRO A 68 20.01 7.08 -16.63
CA PRO A 68 21.01 7.00 -17.68
C PRO A 68 21.12 8.41 -18.22
N SER A 69 22.33 8.98 -18.14
CA SER A 69 22.60 10.30 -18.68
C SER A 69 21.99 10.33 -20.07
N ARG A 70 20.96 11.18 -20.28
CA ARG A 70 20.44 11.39 -21.63
C ARG A 70 21.64 11.87 -22.43
N GLY A 71 22.18 10.99 -23.28
CA GLY A 71 23.18 11.37 -24.26
C GLY A 71 22.62 12.55 -25.03
N ARG A 72 23.42 13.60 -25.11
CA ARG A 72 23.12 14.81 -25.85
C ARG A 72 23.10 14.52 -27.34
#